data_AF-A0A7V9M458-F1
#
_entry.id   AF-A0A7V9M458-F1
#
_cell.length_a   1.000
_cell.length_b   1.000
_cell.length_c   1.000
_cell.angle_alpha   90.00
_cell.angle_beta   90.00
_cell.angle_gamma   90.00
#
_symmetry.space_group_name_H-M   'P 1'
#
loop_
_entity.id
_entity.type
_entity.pdbx_description
1 polymer ?
#
loop_
_entity_poly.entity_id
_entity_poly.type
_entity_poly.pdbx_seq_one_letter_code
_entity_poly.pdbx_strand_id
1 'polypeptide(L)'
;MALPREPRQKMINIMYLVLTAILALNVSNEVIEAFKVVDRSLVNSNLNIDNATGTLYKSLSSKLTDPQSSEKAKIWQPKADMAQKLSEEMNAYLENLKITLKQEANLKIMDGKEDYKEDDLEASTRLFETKGRGKELETKLRAYKEAMLNIDPQIRKEFEKSLPIDMTPIADKDFTTAFFHMTPTVAALTMLSKFQNNVKNAENQVVTFAHNQIGAVKVIYDQFAALVGQSSNYVMPGQEVVITAGVGAYSKAAQPQISINGAGINIDAEGRAVYKFQASGAGNRSVPVNVTYTKPDGTKESKSFNVEYTVGTPGGAAVMLDKMNVFYIGVPNPVTISSGTGWDKTNVSMSGGTLSSAVGAGKYNVRVSSVGKASITVNADGKPSSYEFRVKRIPDPIIKV
;
A
#
# COMPACT_ATOMS: atom_id res chain seq x y z
N MET A 1 -49.33 75.97 26.50
CA MET A 1 -48.89 75.87 27.90
C MET A 1 -49.43 74.56 28.47
N ALA A 2 -48.59 73.54 28.59
CA ALA A 2 -48.99 72.30 29.24
C ALA A 2 -49.07 72.54 30.76
N LEU A 3 -50.21 72.21 31.37
CA LEU A 3 -50.39 72.24 32.82
C LEU A 3 -49.23 71.53 33.53
N PRO A 4 -48.78 72.01 34.71
CA PRO A 4 -47.72 71.35 35.45
C PRO A 4 -48.19 69.93 35.80
N ARG A 5 -47.52 68.90 35.25
CA ARG A 5 -47.77 67.52 35.65
C ARG A 5 -47.62 67.43 37.16
N GLU A 6 -48.68 67.01 37.85
CA GLU A 6 -48.68 66.85 39.30
C GLU A 6 -47.45 66.05 39.77
N PRO A 7 -46.85 66.39 40.92
CA PRO A 7 -45.70 65.68 41.48
C PRO A 7 -45.86 64.15 41.49
N ARG A 8 -47.08 63.66 41.72
CA ARG A 8 -47.44 62.24 41.66
C ARG A 8 -47.24 61.63 40.27
N GLN A 9 -47.63 62.32 39.19
CA GLN A 9 -47.43 61.86 37.81
C GLN A 9 -45.95 61.80 37.43
N LYS A 10 -45.14 62.72 37.96
CA LYS A 10 -43.67 62.69 37.78
C LYS A 10 -43.04 61.50 38.51
N MET A 11 -43.50 61.19 39.73
CA MET A 11 -43.04 59.99 40.46
C MET A 11 -43.43 58.69 39.75
N ILE A 12 -44.66 58.60 39.22
CA ILE A 12 -45.10 57.44 38.45
C ILE A 12 -44.28 57.28 37.16
N ASN A 13 -43.99 58.38 36.45
CA ASN A 13 -43.17 58.32 35.25
C ASN A 13 -41.72 57.91 35.55
N ILE A 14 -41.13 58.38 36.65
CA ILE A 14 -39.79 57.94 37.09
C ILE A 14 -39.83 56.45 37.47
N MET A 15 -40.87 56.02 38.18
CA MET A 15 -41.04 54.61 38.55
C MET A 15 -41.18 53.71 37.30
N TYR A 16 -41.95 54.13 36.30
CA TYR A 16 -42.06 53.40 35.03
C TYR A 16 -40.72 53.37 34.29
N LEU A 17 -39.99 54.48 34.21
CA LEU A 17 -38.66 54.53 33.61
C LEU A 17 -37.67 53.58 34.32
N VAL A 18 -37.69 53.57 35.65
CA VAL A 18 -36.85 52.69 36.47
C VAL A 18 -37.26 51.23 36.30
N LEU A 19 -38.56 50.92 36.31
CA LEU A 19 -39.06 49.55 36.12
C LEU A 19 -38.74 49.03 34.71
N THR A 20 -38.94 49.85 33.67
CA THR A 20 -38.59 49.51 32.29
C THR A 20 -37.08 49.35 32.13
N ALA A 21 -36.26 50.18 32.79
CA ALA A 21 -34.80 50.01 32.79
C ALA A 21 -34.36 48.72 33.50
N ILE A 22 -34.98 48.37 34.64
CA ILE A 22 -34.67 47.12 35.37
C ILE A 22 -35.10 45.90 34.56
N LEU A 23 -36.27 45.92 33.93
CA LEU A 23 -36.72 44.85 33.04
C LEU A 23 -35.83 44.71 31.80
N ALA A 24 -35.33 45.82 31.26
CA ALA A 24 -34.43 45.81 30.12
C ALA A 24 -32.99 45.36 30.46
N LEU A 25 -32.59 45.48 31.73
CA LEU A 25 -31.30 44.99 32.24
C LEU A 25 -31.29 43.47 32.46
N ASN A 26 -32.46 42.87 32.71
CA ASN A 26 -32.58 41.43 32.87
C ASN A 26 -32.65 40.74 31.51
N VAL A 27 -32.01 39.57 31.44
CA VAL A 27 -32.07 38.71 30.25
C VAL A 27 -33.41 37.99 30.23
N SER A 28 -34.07 37.92 29.07
CA SER A 28 -35.34 37.20 28.98
C SER A 28 -35.14 35.69 29.15
N ASN A 29 -36.14 35.02 29.74
CA ASN A 29 -36.07 33.57 29.99
C ASN A 29 -35.91 32.76 28.69
N GLU A 30 -36.46 33.24 27.57
CA GLU A 30 -36.32 32.60 26.26
C GLU A 30 -34.87 32.63 25.78
N VAL A 31 -34.14 33.73 26.03
CA VAL A 31 -32.72 33.86 25.66
C VAL A 31 -31.87 32.92 26.52
N ILE A 32 -32.15 32.83 27.83
CA ILE A 32 -31.47 31.89 28.73
C ILE A 32 -31.67 30.45 28.27
N GLU A 33 -32.91 30.05 27.94
CA GLU A 33 -33.21 28.71 27.47
C GLU A 33 -32.53 28.42 26.12
N ALA A 34 -32.47 29.39 25.21
CA ALA A 34 -31.73 29.23 23.95
C ALA A 34 -30.25 28.93 24.19
N PHE A 35 -29.59 29.63 25.12
CA PHE A 35 -28.19 29.33 25.49
C PHE A 35 -28.03 27.95 26.11
N LYS A 36 -28.97 27.50 26.95
CA LYS A 36 -28.95 26.12 27.50
C LYS A 36 -29.09 25.06 26.41
N VAL A 37 -29.93 25.28 25.41
CA VAL A 37 -30.08 24.36 24.27
C VAL A 37 -28.77 24.26 23.49
N VAL A 38 -28.09 25.38 23.24
CA VAL A 38 -26.79 25.41 22.57
C VAL A 38 -25.73 24.70 23.43
N ASP A 39 -25.68 24.99 24.73
CA ASP A 39 -24.74 24.35 25.66
C ASP A 39 -24.92 22.83 25.68
N ARG A 40 -26.16 22.34 25.79
CA ARG A 40 -26.48 20.90 25.73
C ARG A 40 -26.05 20.28 24.41
N SER A 41 -26.23 20.99 23.28
CA SER A 41 -25.76 20.54 21.97
C SER A 41 -24.24 20.41 21.92
N LEU A 42 -23.51 21.39 22.47
CA LEU A 42 -22.05 21.37 22.56
C LEU A 42 -21.54 20.25 23.47
N VAL A 43 -22.18 20.02 24.62
CA VAL A 43 -21.84 18.91 25.52
C VAL A 43 -22.06 17.56 24.84
N ASN A 44 -23.17 17.38 24.11
CA ASN A 44 -23.41 16.17 23.33
C ASN A 44 -22.38 15.99 22.20
N SER A 45 -21.99 17.09 21.53
CA SER A 45 -20.93 17.08 20.53
C SER A 45 -19.59 16.67 21.14
N ASN A 46 -19.26 17.17 22.34
CA ASN A 46 -18.05 16.78 23.07
C ASN A 46 -18.01 15.27 23.34
N LEU A 47 -19.12 14.68 23.80
CA LEU A 47 -19.22 13.24 24.02
C LEU A 47 -19.01 12.42 22.73
N ASN A 48 -19.57 12.88 21.61
CA ASN A 48 -19.38 12.21 20.33
C ASN A 48 -17.93 12.28 19.85
N ILE A 49 -17.28 13.43 20.01
CA ILE A 49 -15.87 13.61 19.67
C ILE A 49 -14.97 12.76 20.58
N ASP A 50 -15.28 12.66 21.87
CA ASP A 50 -14.56 11.80 22.81
C ASP A 50 -14.65 10.33 22.42
N ASN A 51 -15.84 9.86 22.04
CA ASN A 51 -16.04 8.49 21.56
C ASN A 51 -15.28 8.22 20.25
N ALA A 52 -15.31 9.17 19.31
CA ALA A 52 -14.58 9.07 18.04
C ALA A 52 -13.06 9.02 18.29
N THR A 53 -12.55 9.93 19.12
CA THR A 53 -11.12 10.03 19.46
C THR A 53 -10.66 8.80 20.26
N GLY A 54 -11.46 8.33 21.21
CA GLY A 54 -11.18 7.09 21.95
C GLY A 54 -11.11 5.84 21.04
N THR A 55 -11.91 5.81 19.97
CA THR A 55 -11.83 4.75 18.95
C THR A 55 -10.52 4.84 18.15
N LEU A 56 -10.07 6.06 17.82
CA LEU A 56 -8.77 6.27 17.17
C LEU A 56 -7.61 5.81 18.05
N TYR A 57 -7.59 6.16 19.34
CA TYR A 57 -6.53 5.69 20.25
C TYR A 57 -6.50 4.17 20.38
N LYS A 58 -7.66 3.50 20.48
CA LYS A 58 -7.71 2.03 20.45
C LYS A 58 -7.12 1.45 19.17
N SER A 59 -7.42 2.07 18.03
CA SER A 59 -6.85 1.65 16.73
C SER A 59 -5.36 1.96 16.60
N LEU A 60 -4.88 3.06 17.18
CA LEU A 60 -3.46 3.39 17.22
C LEU A 60 -2.68 2.35 18.04
N SER A 61 -3.21 1.98 19.21
CA SER A 61 -2.63 0.94 20.06
C SER A 61 -2.60 -0.44 19.38
N SER A 62 -3.62 -0.81 18.60
CA SER A 62 -3.59 -2.07 17.84
C SER A 62 -2.56 -2.05 16.71
N LYS A 63 -2.37 -0.92 16.02
CA LYS A 63 -1.34 -0.75 14.97
C LYS A 63 0.10 -0.83 15.50
N LEU A 64 0.33 -0.64 16.81
CA LEU A 64 1.65 -0.91 17.40
C LEU A 64 2.01 -2.40 17.39
N THR A 65 1.00 -3.27 17.54
CA THR A 65 1.16 -4.73 17.61
C THR A 65 1.25 -5.40 16.24
N ASP A 66 0.84 -4.70 15.19
CA ASP A 66 0.93 -5.18 13.81
C ASP A 66 2.35 -4.96 13.24
N PRO A 67 3.06 -6.04 12.82
CA PRO A 67 4.42 -5.95 12.28
C PRO A 67 4.58 -4.99 11.10
N GLN A 68 3.54 -4.78 10.29
CA GLN A 68 3.63 -3.93 9.10
C GLN A 68 3.51 -2.43 9.40
N SER A 69 2.78 -2.08 10.45
CA SER A 69 2.53 -0.69 10.84
C SER A 69 3.32 -0.23 12.08
N SER A 70 3.95 -1.16 12.81
CA SER A 70 4.69 -0.91 14.05
C SER A 70 5.78 0.17 13.92
N GLU A 71 6.56 0.20 12.83
CA GLU A 71 7.62 1.19 12.66
C GLU A 71 7.09 2.63 12.58
N LYS A 72 6.02 2.85 11.80
CA LYS A 72 5.36 4.16 11.71
C LYS A 72 4.56 4.48 12.97
N ALA A 73 3.91 3.48 13.56
CA ALA A 73 3.17 3.64 14.80
C ALA A 73 4.08 4.11 15.95
N LYS A 74 5.33 3.62 16.04
CA LYS A 74 6.31 4.12 17.02
C LYS A 74 6.66 5.61 16.86
N ILE A 75 6.52 6.17 15.67
CA ILE A 75 6.80 7.59 15.40
C ILE A 75 5.58 8.46 15.71
N TRP A 76 4.39 8.00 15.35
CA TRP A 76 3.15 8.79 15.40
C TRP A 76 2.34 8.59 16.69
N GLN A 77 2.49 7.47 17.38
CA GLN A 77 1.82 7.23 18.67
C GLN A 77 2.23 8.27 19.72
N PRO A 78 3.53 8.54 19.99
CA PRO A 78 3.90 9.49 21.04
C PRO A 78 3.42 10.91 20.74
N LYS A 79 3.25 11.24 19.45
CA LYS A 79 2.70 12.52 18.99
C LYS A 79 1.20 12.62 19.26
N ALA A 80 0.46 11.53 19.03
CA ALA A 80 -0.95 11.44 19.39
C ALA A 80 -1.13 11.51 20.92
N ASP A 81 -0.30 10.81 21.70
CA ASP A 81 -0.35 10.85 23.16
C ASP A 81 -0.01 12.25 23.71
N MET A 82 0.92 12.97 23.07
CA MET A 82 1.21 14.37 23.40
C MET A 82 0.01 15.28 23.12
N ALA A 83 -0.68 15.08 22.00
CA ALA A 83 -1.92 15.79 21.67
C ALA A 83 -3.01 15.53 22.73
N GLN A 84 -3.17 14.27 23.15
CA GLN A 84 -4.09 13.89 24.22
C GLN A 84 -3.83 14.67 25.50
N LYS A 85 -2.57 14.64 25.97
CA LYS A 85 -2.17 15.25 27.23
C LYS A 85 -2.43 16.76 27.23
N LEU A 86 -2.06 17.45 26.14
CA LEU A 86 -2.31 18.89 26.00
C LEU A 86 -3.81 19.22 26.06
N SER A 87 -4.66 18.39 25.43
CA SER A 87 -6.10 18.58 25.42
C SER A 87 -6.75 18.28 26.76
N GLU A 88 -6.29 17.25 27.47
CA GLU A 88 -6.75 16.92 28.83
C GLU A 88 -6.42 18.06 29.81
N GLU A 89 -5.20 18.59 29.79
CA GLU A 89 -4.79 19.72 30.61
C GLU A 89 -5.65 20.97 30.33
N MET A 90 -5.91 21.27 29.06
CA MET A 90 -6.73 22.42 28.68
C MET A 90 -8.21 22.23 29.02
N ASN A 91 -8.76 21.03 28.81
CA ASN A 91 -10.14 20.72 29.18
C ASN A 91 -10.37 20.79 30.69
N ALA A 92 -9.43 20.28 31.49
CA ALA A 92 -9.49 20.38 32.95
C ALA A 92 -9.48 21.83 33.43
N TYR A 93 -8.67 22.69 32.81
CA TYR A 93 -8.66 24.13 33.09
C TYR A 93 -10.00 24.79 32.75
N LEU A 94 -10.58 24.47 31.59
CA LEU A 94 -11.89 25.00 31.17
C LEU A 94 -13.03 24.54 32.09
N GLU A 95 -13.02 23.29 32.55
CA GLU A 95 -13.99 22.81 33.55
C GLU A 95 -13.84 23.55 34.89
N ASN A 96 -12.62 23.78 35.34
CA ASN A 96 -12.38 24.55 36.56
C ASN A 96 -12.89 26.00 36.45
N LEU A 97 -12.73 26.63 35.27
CA LEU A 97 -13.31 27.96 35.01
C LEU A 97 -14.83 27.95 35.04
N LYS A 98 -15.50 26.92 34.49
CA LYS A 98 -16.96 26.79 34.56
C LYS A 98 -17.46 26.69 36.00
N ILE A 99 -16.79 25.88 36.82
CA ILE A 99 -17.13 25.72 38.25
C ILE A 99 -16.96 27.06 38.97
N THR A 100 -15.84 27.75 38.74
CA THR A 100 -15.56 29.05 39.37
C THR A 100 -16.57 30.11 38.94
N LEU A 101 -16.99 30.12 37.67
CA LEU A 101 -18.01 31.04 37.16
C LEU A 101 -19.37 30.79 37.82
N LYS A 102 -19.77 29.54 37.99
CA LYS A 102 -21.00 29.20 38.74
C LYS A 102 -20.91 29.70 40.18
N GLN A 103 -19.75 29.55 40.84
CA GLN A 103 -19.53 30.07 42.19
C GLN A 103 -19.68 31.59 42.27
N GLU A 104 -19.13 32.34 41.30
CA GLU A 104 -19.31 33.80 41.21
C GLU A 104 -20.78 34.20 40.99
N ALA A 105 -21.58 33.33 40.37
CA ALA A 105 -23.02 33.48 40.17
C ALA A 105 -23.86 32.98 41.35
N ASN A 106 -23.28 32.88 42.55
CA ASN A 106 -23.93 32.41 43.79
C ASN A 106 -24.45 30.96 43.71
N LEU A 107 -23.61 30.04 43.22
CA LEU A 107 -23.93 28.61 43.19
C LEU A 107 -24.41 28.11 44.55
N LYS A 108 -25.57 27.45 44.52
CA LYS A 108 -26.19 26.70 45.62
C LYS A 108 -26.53 25.31 45.10
N ILE A 109 -26.52 24.34 46.01
CA ILE A 109 -26.99 22.99 45.71
C ILE A 109 -28.35 22.85 46.41
N MET A 110 -29.41 22.75 45.62
CA MET A 110 -30.77 22.49 46.12
C MET A 110 -31.24 21.15 45.56
N ASP A 111 -31.62 20.21 46.43
CA ASP A 111 -32.12 18.88 46.05
C ASP A 111 -31.22 18.11 45.06
N GLY A 112 -29.90 18.23 45.23
CA GLY A 112 -28.91 17.58 44.37
C GLY A 112 -28.77 18.21 42.98
N LYS A 113 -29.42 19.34 42.71
CA LYS A 113 -29.26 20.13 41.49
C LYS A 113 -28.51 21.43 41.79
N GLU A 114 -27.66 21.81 40.86
CA GLU A 114 -26.99 23.11 40.88
C GLU A 114 -28.00 24.21 40.55
N ASP A 115 -28.10 25.19 41.44
CA ASP A 115 -28.87 26.43 41.26
C ASP A 115 -27.89 27.60 41.30
N TYR A 116 -27.89 28.44 40.27
CA TYR A 116 -27.03 29.61 40.18
C TYR A 116 -27.76 30.70 39.39
N LYS A 117 -27.34 31.96 39.54
CA LYS A 117 -27.94 33.08 38.80
C LYS A 117 -27.50 33.06 37.34
N GLU A 118 -28.32 32.46 36.50
CA GLU A 118 -28.06 32.27 35.07
C GLU A 118 -28.01 33.59 34.28
N ASP A 119 -28.75 34.58 34.74
CA ASP A 119 -28.90 35.93 34.16
C ASP A 119 -27.93 36.96 34.76
N ASP A 120 -27.07 36.58 35.72
CA ASP A 120 -26.09 37.49 36.32
C ASP A 120 -25.07 37.95 35.27
N LEU A 121 -25.16 39.22 34.88
CA LEU A 121 -24.26 39.87 33.91
C LEU A 121 -22.89 40.21 34.51
N GLU A 122 -22.81 40.29 35.84
CA GLU A 122 -21.62 40.74 36.57
C GLU A 122 -20.70 39.57 36.96
N ALA A 123 -21.24 38.36 37.11
CA ALA A 123 -20.45 37.17 37.48
C ALA A 123 -19.31 36.89 36.49
N SER A 124 -19.61 36.97 35.19
CA SER A 124 -18.61 36.82 34.11
C SER A 124 -17.58 37.94 34.15
N THR A 125 -18.02 39.20 34.23
CA THR A 125 -17.16 40.39 34.30
C THR A 125 -16.22 40.31 35.51
N ARG A 126 -16.73 39.98 36.70
CA ARG A 126 -15.92 39.81 37.92
C ARG A 126 -14.84 38.75 37.75
N LEU A 127 -15.17 37.60 37.16
CA LEU A 127 -14.21 36.50 37.01
C LEU A 127 -13.16 36.79 35.94
N PHE A 128 -13.59 37.22 34.76
CA PHE A 128 -12.72 37.28 33.60
C PHE A 128 -11.98 38.61 33.50
N GLU A 129 -12.60 39.73 33.85
CA GLU A 129 -11.97 41.05 33.83
C GLU A 129 -11.32 41.37 35.19
N THR A 130 -12.11 41.46 36.27
CA THR A 130 -11.62 41.93 37.57
C THR A 130 -10.59 40.98 38.20
N LYS A 131 -10.82 39.67 38.11
CA LYS A 131 -9.88 38.64 38.58
C LYS A 131 -8.86 38.21 37.52
N GLY A 132 -8.90 38.79 36.31
CA GLY A 132 -7.92 38.59 35.25
C GLY A 132 -7.91 37.21 34.58
N ARG A 133 -8.92 36.35 34.82
CA ARG A 133 -8.96 34.99 34.23
C ARG A 133 -9.15 35.00 32.72
N GLY A 134 -9.70 36.06 32.13
CA GLY A 134 -9.89 36.17 30.68
C GLY A 134 -8.58 36.22 29.92
N LYS A 135 -7.63 37.03 30.39
CA LYS A 135 -6.28 37.12 29.80
C LYS A 135 -5.49 35.82 30.00
N GLU A 136 -5.66 35.16 31.15
CA GLU A 136 -5.06 33.85 31.40
C GLU A 136 -5.61 32.79 30.44
N LEU A 137 -6.93 32.77 30.23
CA LEU A 137 -7.60 31.87 29.29
C LEU A 137 -7.11 32.10 27.86
N GLU A 138 -7.05 33.35 27.39
CA GLU A 138 -6.53 33.67 26.06
C GLU A 138 -5.09 33.18 25.89
N THR A 139 -4.25 33.44 26.89
CA THR A 139 -2.84 33.03 26.87
C THR A 139 -2.72 31.50 26.81
N LYS A 140 -3.51 30.77 27.61
CA LYS A 140 -3.52 29.31 27.62
C LYS A 140 -4.07 28.72 26.31
N LEU A 141 -5.12 29.30 25.72
CA LEU A 141 -5.63 28.88 24.41
C LEU A 141 -4.59 29.07 23.30
N ARG A 142 -3.88 30.20 23.32
CA ARG A 142 -2.80 30.49 22.35
C ARG A 142 -1.62 29.55 22.53
N ALA A 143 -1.22 29.30 23.78
CA ALA A 143 -0.17 28.34 24.11
C ALA A 143 -0.55 26.92 23.70
N TYR A 144 -1.80 26.51 23.92
CA TYR A 144 -2.32 25.21 23.48
C TYR A 144 -2.28 25.08 21.96
N LYS A 145 -2.75 26.09 21.21
CA LYS A 145 -2.69 26.10 19.74
C LYS A 145 -1.26 25.93 19.24
N GLU A 146 -0.31 26.72 19.77
CA GLU A 146 1.09 26.60 19.37
C GLU A 146 1.71 25.26 19.80
N ALA A 147 1.39 24.76 20.99
CA ALA A 147 1.87 23.46 21.46
C ALA A 147 1.41 22.33 20.54
N MET A 148 0.13 22.35 20.13
CA MET A 148 -0.43 21.38 19.17
C MET A 148 0.26 21.44 17.81
N LEU A 149 0.49 22.64 17.27
CA LEU A 149 1.18 22.80 15.98
C LEU A 149 2.66 22.39 16.07
N ASN A 150 3.30 22.54 17.24
CA ASN A 150 4.70 22.19 17.46
C ASN A 150 4.94 20.70 17.72
N ILE A 151 3.91 19.86 17.82
CA ILE A 151 4.06 18.41 17.97
C ILE A 151 4.85 17.82 16.79
N ASP A 152 4.57 18.28 15.56
CA ASP A 152 5.29 17.86 14.37
C ASP A 152 5.21 18.90 13.23
N PRO A 153 6.26 19.10 12.43
CA PRO A 153 6.23 20.02 11.29
C PRO A 153 5.13 19.71 10.26
N GLN A 154 4.75 18.45 10.07
CA GLN A 154 3.66 18.07 9.16
C GLN A 154 2.29 18.45 9.74
N ILE A 155 2.11 18.33 11.05
CA ILE A 155 0.90 18.81 11.75
C ILE A 155 0.79 20.32 11.58
N ARG A 156 1.88 21.07 11.79
CA ARG A 156 1.90 22.52 11.57
C ARG A 156 1.47 22.86 10.14
N LYS A 157 2.07 22.21 9.14
CA LYS A 157 1.77 22.46 7.73
C LYS A 157 0.29 22.24 7.39
N GLU A 158 -0.32 21.21 7.96
CA GLU A 158 -1.71 20.86 7.69
C GLU A 158 -2.71 21.77 8.42
N PHE A 159 -2.41 22.12 9.69
CA PHE A 159 -3.40 22.71 10.59
C PHE A 159 -3.17 24.16 10.98
N GLU A 160 -2.07 24.80 10.57
CA GLU A 160 -1.74 26.19 10.95
C GLU A 160 -2.90 27.18 10.72
N LYS A 161 -3.66 26.99 9.64
CA LYS A 161 -4.79 27.86 9.26
C LYS A 161 -6.17 27.29 9.59
N SER A 162 -6.28 26.00 9.86
CA SER A 162 -7.56 25.28 9.97
C SER A 162 -7.86 24.74 11.36
N LEU A 163 -6.89 24.78 12.30
CA LEU A 163 -7.12 24.31 13.65
C LEU A 163 -8.22 25.14 14.32
N PRO A 164 -9.28 24.51 14.87
CA PRO A 164 -10.50 25.19 15.31
C PRO A 164 -10.34 26.00 16.61
N ILE A 165 -9.14 26.47 16.93
CA ILE A 165 -8.87 27.38 18.05
C ILE A 165 -8.89 28.81 17.51
N ASP A 166 -10.10 29.31 17.32
CA ASP A 166 -10.35 30.71 16.96
C ASP A 166 -10.46 31.57 18.23
N MET A 167 -9.60 32.57 18.29
CA MET A 167 -9.51 33.55 19.37
C MET A 167 -9.83 34.95 18.86
N THR A 168 -10.26 35.09 17.60
CA THR A 168 -10.54 36.39 17.00
C THR A 168 -11.78 37.02 17.62
N PRO A 169 -11.66 38.20 18.25
CA PRO A 169 -12.82 38.93 18.74
C PRO A 169 -13.70 39.38 17.58
N ILE A 170 -15.01 39.38 17.79
CA ILE A 170 -15.95 40.04 16.89
C ILE A 170 -15.89 41.54 17.26
N ALA A 171 -15.16 42.34 16.47
CA ALA A 171 -14.85 43.78 16.63
C ALA A 171 -13.51 44.13 17.33
N ASP A 172 -13.11 45.40 17.31
CA ASP A 172 -11.87 45.97 17.87
C ASP A 172 -11.78 45.93 19.42
N LYS A 173 -12.45 44.97 20.06
CA LYS A 173 -12.41 44.75 21.51
C LYS A 173 -11.37 43.67 21.84
N ASP A 174 -10.79 43.76 23.03
CA ASP A 174 -9.93 42.69 23.55
C ASP A 174 -10.74 41.40 23.81
N PHE A 175 -10.06 40.25 23.78
CA PHE A 175 -10.69 38.93 23.93
C PHE A 175 -11.61 38.85 25.15
N THR A 176 -11.15 39.38 26.29
CA THR A 176 -11.89 39.27 27.54
C THR A 176 -13.20 40.06 27.46
N THR A 177 -13.12 41.32 27.04
CA THR A 177 -14.32 42.15 26.94
C THR A 177 -15.26 41.70 25.82
N ALA A 178 -14.74 41.15 24.72
CA ALA A 178 -15.57 40.64 23.63
C ALA A 178 -16.41 39.42 24.03
N PHE A 179 -15.86 38.51 24.83
CA PHE A 179 -16.52 37.25 25.16
C PHE A 179 -17.18 37.22 26.55
N PHE A 180 -16.77 38.10 27.48
CA PHE A 180 -17.16 37.97 28.89
C PHE A 180 -17.61 39.28 29.57
N HIS A 181 -17.49 40.46 28.95
CA HIS A 181 -18.00 41.70 29.55
C HIS A 181 -19.52 41.74 29.54
N MET A 182 -20.14 42.01 30.70
CA MET A 182 -21.59 42.06 30.87
C MET A 182 -22.32 40.89 30.21
N THR A 183 -21.70 39.71 30.25
CA THR A 183 -22.24 38.52 29.60
C THR A 183 -22.98 37.68 30.63
N PRO A 184 -24.24 37.28 30.39
CA PRO A 184 -24.97 36.44 31.33
C PRO A 184 -24.19 35.17 31.67
N THR A 185 -24.25 34.72 32.92
CA THR A 185 -23.56 33.49 33.37
C THR A 185 -23.80 32.31 32.43
N VAL A 186 -25.04 32.10 31.98
CA VAL A 186 -25.38 31.01 31.05
C VAL A 186 -24.65 31.13 29.71
N ALA A 187 -24.55 32.33 29.16
CA ALA A 187 -23.90 32.59 27.87
C ALA A 187 -22.36 32.43 27.99
N ALA A 188 -21.78 32.89 29.10
CA ALA A 188 -20.36 32.69 29.40
C ALA A 188 -20.02 31.20 29.58
N LEU A 189 -20.89 30.41 30.23
CA LEU A 189 -20.77 28.95 30.30
C LEU A 189 -20.83 28.30 28.91
N THR A 190 -21.79 28.71 28.07
CA THR A 190 -21.87 28.22 26.68
C THR A 190 -20.60 28.53 25.89
N MET A 191 -20.00 29.70 26.10
CA MET A 191 -18.73 30.07 25.46
C MET A 191 -17.57 29.18 25.92
N LEU A 192 -17.47 28.88 27.22
CA LEU A 192 -16.49 27.90 27.74
C LEU A 192 -16.72 26.50 27.15
N SER A 193 -17.97 26.06 27.02
CA SER A 193 -18.32 24.80 26.34
C SER A 193 -17.92 24.79 24.87
N LYS A 194 -18.06 25.92 24.17
CA LYS A 194 -17.58 26.09 22.79
C LYS A 194 -16.06 25.95 22.72
N PHE A 195 -15.31 26.57 23.63
CA PHE A 195 -13.86 26.41 23.67
C PHE A 195 -13.43 24.95 23.94
N GLN A 196 -14.13 24.23 24.82
CA GLN A 196 -13.86 22.80 25.03
C GLN A 196 -14.16 21.96 23.78
N ASN A 197 -15.26 22.26 23.08
CA ASN A 197 -15.59 21.60 21.83
C ASN A 197 -14.50 21.82 20.78
N ASN A 198 -14.00 23.05 20.69
CA ASN A 198 -12.88 23.39 19.81
C ASN A 198 -11.59 22.64 20.18
N VAL A 199 -11.25 22.53 21.48
CA VAL A 199 -10.11 21.75 21.98
C VAL A 199 -10.25 20.26 21.60
N LYS A 200 -11.42 19.67 21.85
CA LYS A 200 -11.70 18.26 21.50
C LYS A 200 -11.66 18.01 20.00
N ASN A 201 -12.20 18.92 19.19
CA ASN A 201 -12.09 18.84 17.73
C ASN A 201 -10.65 18.96 17.25
N ALA A 202 -9.87 19.88 17.81
CA ALA A 202 -8.46 20.04 17.49
C ALA A 202 -7.66 18.76 17.78
N GLU A 203 -7.89 18.15 18.95
CA GLU A 203 -7.32 16.84 19.29
C GLU A 203 -7.71 15.78 18.25
N ASN A 204 -9.01 15.63 17.98
CA ASN A 204 -9.52 14.63 17.05
C ASN A 204 -8.89 14.75 15.66
N GLN A 205 -8.76 15.98 15.14
CA GLN A 205 -8.13 16.25 13.85
C GLN A 205 -6.65 15.85 13.83
N VAL A 206 -5.88 16.23 14.86
CA VAL A 206 -4.46 15.90 14.98
C VAL A 206 -4.24 14.40 15.13
N VAL A 207 -5.06 13.73 15.95
CA VAL A 207 -5.00 12.27 16.16
C VAL A 207 -5.42 11.52 14.90
N THR A 208 -6.43 12.00 14.18
CA THR A 208 -6.84 11.44 12.88
C THR A 208 -5.71 11.55 11.86
N PHE A 209 -5.03 12.70 11.82
CA PHE A 209 -3.87 12.89 10.96
C PHE A 209 -2.76 11.90 11.31
N ALA A 210 -2.40 11.78 12.59
CA ALA A 210 -1.41 10.80 13.05
C ALA A 210 -1.80 9.36 12.67
N HIS A 211 -3.07 8.99 12.82
CA HIS A 211 -3.61 7.68 12.44
C HIS A 211 -3.50 7.41 10.94
N ASN A 212 -3.82 8.40 10.12
CA ASN A 212 -3.70 8.33 8.66
C ASN A 212 -2.25 8.17 8.21
N GLN A 213 -1.29 8.83 8.87
CA GLN A 213 0.12 8.69 8.53
C GLN A 213 0.66 7.28 8.82
N ILE A 214 0.06 6.57 9.78
CA ILE A 214 0.36 5.15 10.03
C ILE A 214 -0.35 4.25 9.00
N GLY A 215 -1.60 4.55 8.66
CA GLY A 215 -2.42 3.79 7.71
C GLY A 215 -2.04 3.96 6.24
N ALA A 216 -1.28 5.01 5.89
CA ALA A 216 -0.67 5.19 4.58
C ALA A 216 0.49 4.21 4.38
N VAL A 217 0.19 2.90 4.43
CA VAL A 217 1.05 1.84 3.92
C VAL A 217 0.96 1.92 2.39
N LYS A 218 1.64 2.90 1.80
CA LYS A 218 2.14 2.68 0.45
C LYS A 218 3.03 1.45 0.55
N VAL A 219 2.68 0.38 -0.16
CA VAL A 219 3.61 -0.73 -0.38
C VAL A 219 4.80 -0.11 -1.10
N ILE A 220 5.88 0.16 -0.37
CA ILE A 220 7.11 0.69 -0.94
C ILE A 220 7.79 -0.50 -1.60
N TYR A 221 7.63 -0.63 -2.91
CA TYR A 221 8.46 -1.48 -3.74
C TYR A 221 9.81 -0.77 -3.89
N ASP A 222 10.82 -1.26 -3.18
CA ASP A 222 12.16 -0.67 -3.14
C ASP A 222 13.10 -1.30 -4.17
N GLN A 223 12.69 -2.40 -4.80
CA GLN A 223 13.48 -3.15 -5.77
C GLN A 223 12.67 -3.52 -7.01
N PHE A 224 13.27 -3.35 -8.18
CA PHE A 224 12.70 -3.70 -9.48
C PHE A 224 13.71 -4.57 -10.23
N ALA A 225 13.30 -5.77 -10.62
CA ALA A 225 14.09 -6.69 -11.41
C ALA A 225 13.38 -7.01 -12.71
N ALA A 226 14.08 -6.93 -13.84
CA ALA A 226 13.57 -7.44 -15.11
C ALA A 226 13.70 -8.97 -15.13
N LEU A 227 12.61 -9.66 -15.43
CA LEU A 227 12.57 -11.11 -15.61
C LEU A 227 12.40 -11.41 -17.09
N VAL A 228 13.32 -12.19 -17.65
CA VAL A 228 13.25 -12.65 -19.04
C VAL A 228 13.30 -14.17 -19.05
N GLY A 229 12.35 -14.77 -19.75
CA GLY A 229 12.28 -16.21 -20.02
C GLY A 229 12.12 -16.45 -21.52
N GLN A 230 12.57 -17.61 -21.99
CA GLN A 230 12.44 -18.04 -23.38
C GLN A 230 11.90 -19.46 -23.43
N SER A 231 11.13 -19.80 -24.48
CA SER A 231 10.48 -21.11 -24.61
C SER A 231 11.45 -22.27 -24.81
N SER A 232 12.62 -22.03 -25.42
CA SER A 232 13.68 -23.02 -25.59
C SER A 232 15.05 -22.34 -25.71
N ASN A 233 16.09 -23.02 -25.22
CA ASN A 233 17.49 -22.64 -25.42
C ASN A 233 18.13 -23.32 -26.65
N TYR A 234 17.40 -24.22 -27.32
CA TYR A 234 17.86 -24.93 -28.52
C TYR A 234 16.73 -25.02 -29.55
N VAL A 235 16.93 -24.43 -30.73
CA VAL A 235 15.97 -24.43 -31.84
C VAL A 235 16.66 -24.65 -33.17
N MET A 236 15.98 -25.34 -34.08
CA MET A 236 16.42 -25.53 -35.46
C MET A 236 15.92 -24.40 -36.37
N PRO A 237 16.57 -24.12 -37.51
CA PRO A 237 16.09 -23.15 -38.48
C PRO A 237 14.64 -23.44 -38.89
N GLY A 238 13.77 -22.43 -38.69
CA GLY A 238 12.33 -22.47 -39.00
C GLY A 238 11.42 -22.77 -37.80
N GLN A 239 11.96 -23.05 -36.61
CA GLN A 239 11.15 -23.19 -35.38
C GLN A 239 10.88 -21.83 -34.73
N GLU A 240 9.68 -21.67 -34.17
CA GLU A 240 9.26 -20.47 -33.44
C GLU A 240 9.92 -20.41 -32.06
N VAL A 241 10.46 -19.23 -31.70
CA VAL A 241 10.99 -18.94 -30.37
C VAL A 241 10.11 -17.89 -29.72
N VAL A 242 9.57 -18.20 -28.54
CA VAL A 242 8.77 -17.25 -27.76
C VAL A 242 9.65 -16.68 -26.65
N ILE A 243 9.76 -15.36 -26.60
CA ILE A 243 10.47 -14.62 -25.55
C ILE A 243 9.44 -13.90 -24.69
N THR A 244 9.48 -14.14 -23.38
CA THR A 244 8.62 -13.50 -22.39
C THR A 244 9.49 -12.59 -21.52
N ALA A 245 9.14 -11.31 -21.44
CA ALA A 245 9.82 -10.35 -20.58
C ALA A 245 8.81 -9.64 -19.67
N GLY A 246 9.20 -9.35 -18.43
CA GLY A 246 8.39 -8.63 -17.45
C GLY A 246 9.25 -7.92 -16.41
N VAL A 247 8.62 -7.06 -15.61
CA VAL A 247 9.27 -6.41 -14.46
C VAL A 247 8.65 -6.95 -13.18
N GLY A 248 9.47 -7.54 -12.33
CA GLY A 248 9.12 -7.90 -10.96
C GLY A 248 9.44 -6.75 -10.03
N ALA A 249 8.44 -6.25 -9.30
CA ALA A 249 8.64 -5.30 -8.20
C ALA A 249 8.47 -6.06 -6.87
N TYR A 250 9.45 -5.97 -5.98
CA TYR A 250 9.38 -6.60 -4.66
C TYR A 250 9.89 -5.67 -3.57
N SER A 251 9.54 -5.98 -2.33
CA SER A 251 10.00 -5.26 -1.14
C SER A 251 11.12 -6.06 -0.46
N LYS A 252 12.25 -5.43 -0.10
CA LYS A 252 13.33 -6.06 0.68
C LYS A 252 12.84 -6.61 2.02
N ALA A 253 11.80 -6.02 2.59
CA ALA A 253 11.17 -6.46 3.84
C ALA A 253 10.33 -7.74 3.69
N ALA A 254 9.85 -8.07 2.48
CA ALA A 254 8.96 -9.21 2.27
C ALA A 254 9.67 -10.58 2.33
N GLN A 255 11.01 -10.60 2.27
CA GLN A 255 11.89 -11.78 2.30
C GLN A 255 11.25 -13.05 1.71
N PRO A 256 10.99 -13.09 0.39
CA PRO A 256 10.38 -14.25 -0.23
C PRO A 256 11.28 -15.48 -0.07
N GLN A 257 10.67 -16.65 0.11
CA GLN A 257 11.37 -17.92 0.20
C GLN A 257 11.28 -18.64 -1.13
N ILE A 258 12.44 -18.89 -1.76
CA ILE A 258 12.52 -19.61 -3.03
C ILE A 258 13.13 -20.99 -2.78
N SER A 259 12.49 -22.03 -3.29
CA SER A 259 13.06 -23.37 -3.34
C SER A 259 13.14 -23.87 -4.77
N ILE A 260 14.29 -24.45 -5.13
CA ILE A 260 14.56 -25.00 -6.46
C ILE A 260 14.96 -26.45 -6.26
N ASN A 261 14.24 -27.37 -6.92
CA ASN A 261 14.46 -28.81 -6.79
C ASN A 261 14.44 -29.34 -5.33
N GLY A 262 13.57 -28.75 -4.50
CA GLY A 262 13.44 -29.10 -3.08
C GLY A 262 14.49 -28.48 -2.14
N ALA A 263 15.50 -27.78 -2.66
CA ALA A 263 16.49 -27.06 -1.85
C ALA A 263 16.10 -25.59 -1.72
N GLY A 264 16.16 -25.04 -0.50
CA GLY A 264 15.99 -23.60 -0.27
C GLY A 264 17.19 -22.81 -0.79
N ILE A 265 16.95 -21.80 -1.62
CA ILE A 265 17.99 -20.98 -2.25
C ILE A 265 17.89 -19.54 -1.73
N ASN A 266 19.03 -18.98 -1.30
CA ASN A 266 19.12 -17.59 -0.91
C ASN A 266 19.03 -16.66 -2.12
N ILE A 267 18.41 -15.52 -1.91
CA ILE A 267 18.21 -14.49 -2.93
C ILE A 267 19.41 -13.54 -2.92
N ASP A 268 19.90 -13.17 -4.11
CA ASP A 268 20.98 -12.19 -4.27
C ASP A 268 20.52 -10.74 -4.03
N ALA A 269 21.45 -9.79 -4.13
CA ALA A 269 21.20 -8.37 -3.90
C ALA A 269 20.20 -7.75 -4.90
N GLU A 270 19.92 -8.44 -6.00
CA GLU A 270 19.03 -8.00 -7.08
C GLU A 270 17.70 -8.76 -7.07
N GLY A 271 17.46 -9.64 -6.08
CA GLY A 271 16.18 -10.32 -5.90
C GLY A 271 16.07 -11.64 -6.64
N ARG A 272 17.20 -12.21 -7.09
CA ARG A 272 17.24 -13.42 -7.92
C ARG A 272 17.82 -14.59 -7.13
N ALA A 273 17.24 -15.76 -7.33
CA ALA A 273 17.79 -17.02 -6.84
C ALA A 273 18.54 -17.72 -7.98
N VAL A 274 19.82 -18.04 -7.77
CA VAL A 274 20.67 -18.71 -8.77
C VAL A 274 20.91 -20.16 -8.36
N TYR A 275 20.42 -21.10 -9.17
CA TYR A 275 20.65 -22.53 -8.98
C TYR A 275 21.47 -23.09 -10.15
N LYS A 276 22.62 -23.69 -9.83
CA LYS A 276 23.52 -24.32 -10.80
C LYS A 276 23.59 -25.82 -10.55
N PHE A 277 23.36 -26.61 -11.59
CA PHE A 277 23.49 -28.07 -11.54
C PHE A 277 24.06 -28.57 -12.88
N GLN A 278 24.67 -29.75 -12.86
CA GLN A 278 25.08 -30.44 -14.09
C GLN A 278 23.93 -31.31 -14.60
N ALA A 279 23.55 -31.10 -15.86
CA ALA A 279 22.50 -31.89 -16.50
C ALA A 279 22.94 -33.34 -16.69
N SER A 280 22.03 -34.30 -16.43
CA SER A 280 22.31 -35.74 -16.54
C SER A 280 21.18 -36.52 -17.23
N GLY A 281 21.58 -37.53 -18.01
CA GLY A 281 20.68 -38.30 -18.87
C GLY A 281 20.31 -37.56 -20.16
N ALA A 282 19.73 -38.29 -21.13
CA ALA A 282 19.26 -37.73 -22.40
C ALA A 282 17.76 -37.43 -22.36
N GLY A 283 17.32 -36.42 -23.11
CA GLY A 283 15.90 -36.12 -23.33
C GLY A 283 15.34 -34.98 -22.47
N ASN A 284 14.02 -34.86 -22.42
CA ASN A 284 13.30 -33.79 -21.72
C ASN A 284 13.33 -34.00 -20.21
N ARG A 285 13.64 -32.93 -19.48
CA ARG A 285 13.72 -32.88 -18.03
C ARG A 285 13.03 -31.62 -17.53
N SER A 286 12.68 -31.60 -16.26
CA SER A 286 12.05 -30.45 -15.62
C SER A 286 12.63 -30.22 -14.23
N VAL A 287 12.76 -28.95 -13.84
CA VAL A 287 13.17 -28.53 -12.50
C VAL A 287 12.00 -27.80 -11.85
N PRO A 288 11.43 -28.31 -10.74
CA PRO A 288 10.38 -27.62 -10.02
C PRO A 288 10.95 -26.46 -9.21
N VAL A 289 10.28 -25.31 -9.27
CA VAL A 289 10.60 -24.08 -8.56
C VAL A 289 9.37 -23.67 -7.76
N ASN A 290 9.48 -23.54 -6.45
CA ASN A 290 8.41 -23.00 -5.61
C ASN A 290 8.85 -21.66 -5.03
N VAL A 291 8.00 -20.65 -5.20
CA VAL A 291 8.18 -19.30 -4.68
C VAL A 291 7.08 -19.02 -3.66
N THR A 292 7.44 -18.80 -2.41
CA THR A 292 6.53 -18.37 -1.35
C THR A 292 6.77 -16.90 -1.05
N TYR A 293 5.73 -16.09 -1.18
CA TYR A 293 5.78 -14.66 -0.86
C TYR A 293 4.67 -14.28 0.11
N THR A 294 4.94 -13.27 0.94
CA THR A 294 3.97 -12.69 1.86
C THR A 294 3.25 -11.55 1.15
N LYS A 295 1.93 -11.62 1.06
CA LYS A 295 1.08 -10.59 0.47
C LYS A 295 1.02 -9.35 1.38
N PRO A 296 0.56 -8.20 0.84
CA PRO A 296 0.31 -7.00 1.65
C PRO A 296 -0.67 -7.23 2.81
N ASP A 297 -1.56 -8.23 2.71
CA ASP A 297 -2.52 -8.61 3.75
C ASP A 297 -1.93 -9.53 4.85
N GLY A 298 -0.62 -9.82 4.82
CA GLY A 298 0.06 -10.69 5.77
C GLY A 298 -0.09 -12.19 5.49
N THR A 299 -0.93 -12.59 4.53
CA THR A 299 -1.07 -14.00 4.14
C THR A 299 0.10 -14.45 3.27
N LYS A 300 0.52 -15.71 3.42
CA LYS A 300 1.54 -16.31 2.56
C LYS A 300 0.87 -16.99 1.38
N GLU A 301 1.34 -16.70 0.17
CA GLU A 301 0.95 -17.41 -1.04
C GLU A 301 2.17 -18.13 -1.62
N SER A 302 1.95 -19.33 -2.16
CA SER A 302 2.99 -20.11 -2.83
C SER A 302 2.61 -20.35 -4.29
N LYS A 303 3.55 -20.11 -5.20
CA LYS A 303 3.42 -20.43 -6.63
C LYS A 303 4.50 -21.40 -7.07
N SER A 304 4.08 -22.42 -7.79
CA SER A 304 4.95 -23.47 -8.32
C SER A 304 5.11 -23.31 -9.82
N PHE A 305 6.35 -23.39 -10.31
CA PHE A 305 6.72 -23.33 -11.71
C PHE A 305 7.59 -24.52 -12.07
N ASN A 306 7.39 -25.10 -13.25
CA ASN A 306 8.22 -26.18 -13.76
C ASN A 306 9.06 -25.64 -14.91
N VAL A 307 10.38 -25.58 -14.73
CA VAL A 307 11.32 -25.12 -15.76
C VAL A 307 11.80 -26.33 -16.55
N GLU A 308 11.36 -26.44 -17.80
CA GLU A 308 11.73 -27.54 -18.69
C GLU A 308 13.08 -27.27 -19.37
N TYR A 309 13.89 -28.32 -19.50
CA TYR A 309 15.13 -28.29 -20.26
C TYR A 309 15.35 -29.63 -20.98
N THR A 310 15.94 -29.59 -22.16
CA THR A 310 16.26 -30.80 -22.93
C THR A 310 17.76 -31.02 -22.96
N VAL A 311 18.20 -32.22 -22.59
CA VAL A 311 19.60 -32.62 -22.69
C VAL A 311 19.79 -33.33 -24.03
N GLY A 312 20.47 -32.64 -24.95
CA GLY A 312 20.85 -33.22 -26.23
C GLY A 312 21.93 -34.28 -26.06
N THR A 313 21.78 -35.42 -26.74
CA THR A 313 22.88 -36.34 -26.96
C THR A 313 23.70 -35.84 -28.14
N PRO A 314 25.03 -35.65 -27.99
CA PRO A 314 25.87 -35.35 -29.13
C PRO A 314 25.66 -36.41 -30.21
N GLY A 315 25.29 -35.99 -31.41
CA GLY A 315 25.24 -36.89 -32.56
C GLY A 315 26.62 -37.52 -32.74
N GLY A 316 26.68 -38.85 -32.87
CA GLY A 316 27.95 -39.55 -33.07
C GLY A 316 28.69 -38.96 -34.27
N ALA A 317 29.99 -38.70 -34.12
CA ALA A 317 30.81 -38.23 -35.23
C ALA A 317 30.80 -39.28 -36.36
N ALA A 318 30.39 -38.88 -37.56
CA ALA A 318 30.44 -39.74 -38.73
C ALA A 318 31.83 -39.68 -39.35
N VAL A 319 32.59 -40.76 -39.22
CA VAL A 319 33.89 -40.91 -39.90
C VAL A 319 33.65 -41.66 -41.21
N MET A 320 33.86 -40.98 -42.33
CA MET A 320 33.75 -41.56 -43.67
C MET A 320 35.06 -41.39 -44.44
N LEU A 321 35.41 -42.40 -45.23
CA LEU A 321 36.59 -42.37 -46.09
C LEU A 321 36.21 -41.76 -47.45
N ASP A 322 36.73 -40.58 -47.78
CA ASP A 322 36.41 -39.86 -49.02
C ASP A 322 36.61 -40.69 -50.29
N LYS A 323 37.61 -41.58 -50.30
CA LYS A 323 37.92 -42.43 -51.45
C LYS A 323 37.11 -43.73 -51.52
N MET A 324 36.31 -44.06 -50.50
CA MET A 324 35.54 -45.31 -50.44
C MET A 324 34.06 -45.15 -50.81
N ASN A 325 33.62 -43.96 -51.24
CA ASN A 325 32.28 -43.75 -51.79
C ASN A 325 32.13 -44.39 -53.20
N VAL A 326 32.29 -45.71 -53.29
CA VAL A 326 32.29 -46.46 -54.54
C VAL A 326 31.30 -47.63 -54.46
N PHE A 327 30.47 -47.79 -55.49
CA PHE A 327 29.71 -49.01 -55.72
C PHE A 327 30.32 -49.84 -56.85
N TYR A 328 30.37 -51.15 -56.65
CA TYR A 328 30.86 -52.10 -57.64
C TYR A 328 29.72 -52.72 -58.43
N ILE A 329 29.89 -52.75 -59.76
CA ILE A 329 28.95 -53.39 -60.69
C ILE A 329 29.03 -54.91 -60.52
N GLY A 330 27.87 -55.58 -60.51
CA GLY A 330 27.77 -57.04 -60.49
C GLY A 330 27.68 -57.68 -59.10
N VAL A 331 27.88 -56.92 -58.02
CA VAL A 331 27.73 -57.38 -56.63
C VAL A 331 26.73 -56.52 -55.84
N PRO A 332 26.04 -57.08 -54.83
CA PRO A 332 25.28 -56.27 -53.89
C PRO A 332 26.25 -55.42 -53.04
N ASN A 333 26.03 -54.11 -52.99
CA ASN A 333 26.81 -53.20 -52.18
C ASN A 333 26.01 -52.86 -50.92
N PRO A 334 26.33 -53.44 -49.74
CA PRO A 334 25.60 -53.17 -48.51
C PRO A 334 25.89 -51.75 -48.02
N VAL A 335 24.84 -50.99 -47.72
CA VAL A 335 24.92 -49.66 -47.13
C VAL A 335 24.11 -49.61 -45.84
N THR A 336 24.64 -48.90 -44.86
CA THR A 336 23.90 -48.57 -43.64
C THR A 336 23.63 -47.08 -43.66
N ILE A 337 22.36 -46.73 -43.59
CA ILE A 337 21.92 -45.35 -43.49
C ILE A 337 21.43 -45.18 -42.05
N SER A 338 21.72 -44.05 -41.43
CA SER A 338 21.16 -43.66 -40.14
C SER A 338 20.13 -42.56 -40.37
N SER A 339 18.93 -42.72 -39.81
CA SER A 339 17.97 -41.62 -39.74
C SER A 339 18.11 -40.91 -38.41
N GLY A 340 18.37 -39.59 -38.45
CA GLY A 340 18.39 -38.75 -37.25
C GLY A 340 17.00 -38.44 -36.69
N THR A 341 15.94 -38.63 -37.47
CA THR A 341 14.55 -38.29 -37.10
C THR A 341 13.64 -39.50 -36.90
N GLY A 342 14.16 -40.72 -37.10
CA GLY A 342 13.38 -41.97 -37.05
C GLY A 342 13.03 -42.51 -38.44
N TRP A 343 12.98 -43.85 -38.56
CA TRP A 343 12.69 -44.54 -39.83
C TRP A 343 11.25 -44.39 -40.31
N ASP A 344 10.34 -44.05 -39.41
CA ASP A 344 8.92 -43.74 -39.67
C ASP A 344 8.75 -42.47 -40.51
N LYS A 345 9.69 -41.52 -40.44
CA LYS A 345 9.66 -40.24 -41.16
C LYS A 345 10.77 -40.10 -42.20
N THR A 346 11.42 -41.20 -42.55
CA THR A 346 12.57 -41.19 -43.47
C THR A 346 12.30 -42.02 -44.70
N ASN A 347 12.39 -41.39 -45.86
CA ASN A 347 12.35 -42.08 -47.15
C ASN A 347 13.73 -42.03 -47.81
N VAL A 348 14.19 -43.17 -48.33
CA VAL A 348 15.45 -43.28 -49.06
C VAL A 348 15.16 -43.63 -50.50
N SER A 349 15.74 -42.84 -51.41
CA SER A 349 15.67 -43.06 -52.85
C SER A 349 17.08 -43.08 -53.45
N MET A 350 17.21 -43.68 -54.63
CA MET A 350 18.48 -43.79 -55.34
C MET A 350 18.31 -43.38 -56.80
N SER A 351 19.35 -42.75 -57.35
CA SER A 351 19.54 -42.54 -58.78
C SER A 351 20.81 -43.27 -59.26
N GLY A 352 20.79 -43.78 -60.49
CA GLY A 352 21.93 -44.52 -61.08
C GLY A 352 22.07 -45.98 -60.64
N GLY A 353 21.02 -46.56 -60.03
CA GLY A 353 20.99 -47.96 -59.60
C GLY A 353 19.64 -48.35 -58.97
N THR A 354 19.59 -49.52 -58.36
CA THR A 354 18.45 -50.02 -57.59
C THR A 354 18.81 -50.20 -56.13
N LEU A 355 17.87 -49.85 -55.26
CA LEU A 355 17.99 -49.95 -53.80
C LEU A 355 16.97 -50.96 -53.29
N SER A 356 17.43 -51.96 -52.53
CA SER A 356 16.56 -52.92 -51.86
C SER A 356 16.86 -53.00 -50.36
N SER A 357 15.83 -53.17 -49.54
CA SER A 357 16.00 -53.32 -48.09
C SER A 357 16.74 -54.62 -47.76
N ALA A 358 17.67 -54.55 -46.80
CA ALA A 358 18.37 -55.70 -46.23
C ALA A 358 17.87 -55.98 -44.81
N VAL A 359 18.37 -57.06 -44.19
CA VAL A 359 17.96 -57.44 -42.82
C VAL A 359 18.43 -56.39 -41.82
N GLY A 360 17.49 -55.75 -41.13
CA GLY A 360 17.71 -54.71 -40.13
C GLY A 360 17.32 -53.31 -40.61
N ALA A 361 16.75 -52.50 -39.71
CA ALA A 361 16.33 -51.14 -40.03
C ALA A 361 17.53 -50.28 -40.51
N GLY A 362 17.35 -49.60 -41.64
CA GLY A 362 18.39 -48.77 -42.26
C GLY A 362 19.51 -49.51 -42.98
N LYS A 363 19.39 -50.82 -43.16
CA LYS A 363 20.29 -51.60 -43.99
C LYS A 363 19.69 -51.75 -45.38
N TYR A 364 20.49 -51.46 -46.41
CA TYR A 364 20.09 -51.62 -47.81
C TYR A 364 21.18 -52.29 -48.61
N ASN A 365 20.80 -52.94 -49.71
CA ASN A 365 21.70 -53.40 -50.74
C ASN A 365 21.50 -52.56 -52.00
N VAL A 366 22.59 -52.00 -52.49
CA VAL A 366 22.64 -51.22 -53.72
C VAL A 366 23.16 -52.09 -54.86
N ARG A 367 22.44 -52.10 -55.98
CA ARG A 367 22.90 -52.69 -57.25
C ARG A 367 23.00 -51.62 -58.33
N VAL A 368 24.12 -51.63 -59.04
CA VAL A 368 24.44 -50.67 -60.10
C VAL A 368 24.85 -51.43 -61.36
N SER A 369 24.51 -50.88 -62.53
CA SER A 369 24.68 -51.55 -63.83
C SER A 369 25.59 -50.81 -64.80
N SER A 370 25.81 -49.51 -64.61
CA SER A 370 26.57 -48.65 -65.55
C SER A 370 27.67 -47.89 -64.83
N VAL A 371 28.85 -47.79 -65.46
CA VAL A 371 29.97 -46.99 -64.95
C VAL A 371 29.59 -45.51 -64.98
N GLY A 372 29.90 -44.77 -63.91
CA GLY A 372 29.53 -43.36 -63.81
C GLY A 372 29.33 -42.90 -62.36
N LYS A 373 28.30 -42.08 -62.13
CA LYS A 373 27.88 -41.62 -60.79
C LYS A 373 26.53 -42.24 -60.42
N ALA A 374 26.35 -42.51 -59.13
CA ALA A 374 25.08 -42.84 -58.52
C ALA A 374 24.89 -41.94 -57.30
N SER A 375 23.64 -41.69 -56.89
CA SER A 375 23.37 -40.92 -55.69
C SER A 375 22.29 -41.56 -54.84
N ILE A 376 22.43 -41.43 -53.52
CA ILE A 376 21.40 -41.80 -52.56
C ILE A 376 20.86 -40.50 -51.96
N THR A 377 19.55 -40.32 -52.04
CA THR A 377 18.86 -39.18 -51.45
C THR A 377 18.04 -39.67 -50.26
N VAL A 378 18.39 -39.17 -49.08
CA VAL A 378 17.69 -39.43 -47.83
C VAL A 378 16.82 -38.22 -47.53
N ASN A 379 15.50 -38.41 -47.55
CA ASN A 379 14.53 -37.40 -47.15
C ASN A 379 14.08 -37.70 -45.72
N ALA A 380 14.63 -36.97 -44.76
CA ALA A 380 14.28 -37.06 -43.35
C ALA A 380 13.36 -35.87 -43.01
N ASP A 381 12.11 -36.15 -42.68
CA ASP A 381 11.11 -35.15 -42.26
C ASP A 381 10.98 -33.97 -43.24
N GLY A 382 10.96 -34.26 -44.54
CA GLY A 382 10.77 -33.28 -45.62
C GLY A 382 12.03 -32.55 -46.09
N LYS A 383 13.20 -32.79 -45.47
CA LYS A 383 14.49 -32.20 -45.85
C LYS A 383 15.37 -33.22 -46.58
N PRO A 384 15.54 -33.11 -47.92
CA PRO A 384 16.38 -34.05 -48.68
C PRO A 384 17.87 -33.73 -48.52
N SER A 385 18.66 -34.77 -48.22
CA SER A 385 20.13 -34.75 -48.26
C SER A 385 20.61 -35.77 -49.30
N SER A 386 21.47 -35.35 -50.24
CA SER A 386 21.96 -36.20 -51.32
C SER A 386 23.44 -36.54 -51.14
N TYR A 387 23.77 -37.81 -51.32
CA TYR A 387 25.13 -38.37 -51.18
C TYR A 387 25.55 -38.98 -52.52
N GLU A 388 26.65 -38.48 -53.10
CA GLU A 388 27.20 -38.99 -54.37
C GLU A 388 28.18 -40.16 -54.16
N PHE A 389 28.03 -41.19 -55.00
CA PHE A 389 28.87 -42.38 -55.07
C PHE A 389 29.38 -42.57 -56.51
N ARG A 390 30.60 -43.09 -56.64
CA ARG A 390 31.20 -43.46 -57.92
C ARG A 390 30.87 -44.91 -58.25
N VAL A 391 30.50 -45.22 -59.48
CA VAL A 391 30.26 -46.59 -59.91
C VAL A 391 31.47 -47.11 -60.68
N LYS A 392 32.07 -48.20 -60.18
CA LYS A 392 33.24 -48.85 -60.79
C LYS A 392 32.97 -50.32 -61.09
N ARG A 393 33.75 -50.87 -62.03
CA ARG A 393 33.81 -52.33 -62.22
C ARG A 393 34.60 -52.96 -61.09
N ILE A 394 34.29 -54.22 -60.77
CA ILE A 394 35.10 -55.03 -59.88
C ILE A 394 36.51 -55.11 -60.46
N PRO A 395 37.58 -54.93 -59.66
CA PRO A 395 38.95 -55.09 -60.14
C PRO A 395 39.16 -56.47 -60.76
N ASP A 396 39.98 -56.54 -61.80
CA ASP A 396 40.24 -57.81 -62.48
C ASP A 396 40.91 -58.80 -61.51
N PRO A 397 40.43 -60.06 -61.45
CA PRO A 397 41.01 -61.07 -60.58
C PRO A 397 42.42 -61.42 -61.05
N ILE A 398 43.34 -61.61 -60.11
CA ILE A 398 44.67 -62.14 -60.40
C ILE A 398 44.61 -63.66 -60.22
N ILE A 399 44.82 -64.40 -61.30
CA ILE A 399 44.92 -65.85 -61.25
C ILE A 399 46.21 -66.22 -60.53
N LYS A 400 46.11 -66.98 -59.45
CA LYS A 400 47.24 -67.53 -58.71
C LYS A 400 47.25 -69.04 -58.95
N VAL A 401 48.34 -69.53 -59.53
CA VAL A 401 48.62 -70.97 -59.75
C VAL A 401 49.43 -71.50 -58.58
#